data_AF-A0A917AZX5-F1
#
_entry.id   AF-A0A917AZX5-F1
#
_cell.length_a   1.000
_cell.length_b   1.000
_cell.length_c   1.000
_cell.angle_alpha   90.00
_cell.angle_beta   90.00
_cell.angle_gamma   90.00
#
_symmetry.space_group_name_H-M   'P 1'
#
loop_
_entity.id
_entity.type
_entity.pdbx_description
1 polymer ?
#
loop_
_entity_poly.entity_id
_entity_poly.type
_entity_poly.pdbx_seq_one_letter_code
_entity_poly.pdbx_strand_id
1 'polypeptide(L)' 'MVERISHTLGEFGTGFAYVGRQIHVAVAGDDFYIDLLFFHVDQLRYVVVELKVGKFKSEYSGQLGF' A
#
# COMPACT_ATOMS: atom_id res chain seq x y z
N MET A 1 3.39 -8.48 -17.52
CA MET A 1 3.67 -7.76 -16.25
C MET A 1 2.44 -6.97 -15.78
N VAL A 2 1.76 -6.23 -16.65
CA VAL A 2 0.50 -5.53 -16.35
C VAL A 2 -0.59 -6.48 -15.83
N GLU A 3 -0.76 -7.66 -16.44
CA GLU A 3 -1.78 -8.63 -16.01
C GLU A 3 -1.63 -9.13 -14.56
N ARG A 4 -0.40 -9.30 -14.07
CA ARG A 4 -0.18 -9.74 -12.68
C ARG A 4 -0.61 -8.67 -11.68
N ILE A 5 -0.30 -7.42 -11.98
CA ILE A 5 -0.75 -6.29 -11.17
C ILE A 5 -2.28 -6.22 -11.23
N SER A 6 -2.89 -6.22 -12.42
CA SER A 6 -4.35 -6.21 -12.57
C SER A 6 -5.05 -7.37 -11.86
N HIS A 7 -4.50 -8.59 -11.91
CA HIS A 7 -5.04 -9.75 -11.20
C HIS A 7 -4.95 -9.57 -9.68
N THR A 8 -3.78 -9.19 -9.15
CA THR A 8 -3.61 -8.90 -7.73
C THR A 8 -4.55 -7.77 -7.28
N LEU A 9 -4.74 -6.72 -8.10
CA LEU A 9 -5.69 -5.65 -7.80
C LEU A 9 -7.15 -6.10 -7.84
N GLY A 10 -7.50 -7.03 -8.72
CA GLY A 10 -8.81 -7.66 -8.73
C GLY A 10 -9.10 -8.44 -7.45
N GLU A 11 -8.08 -9.07 -6.85
CA GLU A 11 -8.22 -9.78 -5.56
C GLU A 11 -8.45 -8.84 -4.37
N PHE A 12 -8.02 -7.57 -4.43
CA PHE A 12 -8.31 -6.58 -3.38
C PHE A 12 -9.79 -6.16 -3.34
N GLY A 13 -10.56 -6.47 -4.38
CA GLY A 13 -11.98 -6.13 -4.50
C GLY A 13 -12.25 -4.87 -5.31
N THR A 14 -13.53 -4.60 -5.56
CA THR A 14 -13.96 -3.45 -6.34
C THR A 14 -13.72 -2.15 -5.56
N GLY A 15 -13.34 -1.09 -6.27
CA GLY A 15 -13.22 0.25 -5.70
C GLY A 15 -11.80 0.71 -5.41
N PHE A 16 -10.78 -0.13 -5.59
CA PHE A 16 -9.38 0.28 -5.52
C PHE A 16 -8.87 0.80 -6.87
N ALA A 17 -8.35 2.02 -6.87
CA ALA A 17 -7.63 2.61 -7.99
C ALA A 17 -6.13 2.66 -7.66
N TYR A 18 -5.29 2.13 -8.55
CA TYR A 18 -3.83 2.21 -8.41
C TYR A 18 -3.35 3.64 -8.65
N VAL A 19 -2.64 4.21 -7.66
CA VAL A 19 -2.09 5.57 -7.73
C VAL A 19 -0.62 5.53 -8.13
N GLY A 20 0.16 4.62 -7.54
CA GLY A 20 1.59 4.51 -7.85
C GLY A 20 2.35 3.55 -6.95
N ARG A 21 3.66 3.44 -7.21
CA ARG A 21 4.61 2.57 -6.49
C ARG A 21 5.87 3.36 -6.17
N GLN A 22 6.49 3.09 -5.01
CA GLN A 22 7.67 3.81 -4.50
C GLN A 22 7.43 5.33 -4.44
N ILE A 23 6.28 5.73 -3.90
CA ILE A 23 5.91 7.15 -3.78
C ILE A 23 6.68 7.77 -2.62
N HIS A 24 7.43 8.82 -2.90
CA HIS A 24 8.13 9.61 -1.90
C HIS A 24 7.15 10.52 -1.15
N VAL A 25 7.21 10.50 0.18
CA VAL A 25 6.41 11.35 1.06
C VAL A 25 7.30 11.90 2.16
N ALA A 26 7.33 13.22 2.30
CA ALA A 26 7.99 13.88 3.41
C ALA A 26 6.99 14.08 4.56
N VAL A 27 7.27 13.52 5.74
CA VAL A 27 6.44 13.66 6.94
C VAL A 27 7.32 14.12 8.08
N ALA A 28 6.96 15.24 8.72
CA ALA A 28 7.68 15.80 9.87
C ALA A 28 9.20 16.05 9.65
N GLY A 29 9.62 16.22 8.39
CA GLY A 29 11.03 16.42 8.03
C GLY A 29 11.79 15.14 7.67
N ASP A 30 11.15 13.97 7.81
CA ASP A 30 11.70 12.68 7.40
C ASP A 30 11.12 12.23 6.05
N ASP A 31 11.95 11.55 5.26
CA ASP A 31 11.59 11.02 3.95
C ASP A 31 11.16 9.56 4.04
N PHE A 32 9.94 9.28 3.60
CA PHE A 32 9.36 7.95 3.53
C PHE A 32 9.09 7.56 2.07
N TYR A 33 9.17 6.26 1.80
CA TYR A 33 8.81 5.70 0.50
C TYR A 33 7.71 4.68 0.69
N ILE A 34 6.55 4.96 0.11
CA ILE A 34 5.41 4.05 0.10
C ILE A 34 5.64 3.03 -1.00
N ASP A 35 5.65 1.75 -0.65
CA ASP A 35 5.79 0.68 -1.63
C ASP A 35 4.70 0.73 -2.69
N LEU A 36 3.42 0.70 -2.29
CA LEU A 36 2.26 0.79 -3.17
C LEU A 36 1.21 1.74 -2.58
N LEU A 37 0.66 2.62 -3.42
CA LEU A 37 -0.40 3.56 -3.05
C LEU A 37 -1.65 3.31 -3.88
N PHE A 38 -2.78 3.20 -3.20
CA PHE A 38 -4.11 3.08 -3.78
C PHE A 38 -5.04 4.18 -3.30
N PHE A 39 -6.11 4.40 -4.05
CA PHE A 39 -7.26 5.19 -3.62
C PHE A 39 -8.51 4.33 -3.62
N HIS A 40 -9.24 4.31 -2.51
CA HIS A 40 -10.52 3.61 -2.40
C HIS A 40 -11.67 4.55 -2.73
N VAL A 41 -12.30 4.36 -3.90
CA VAL A 41 -13.28 5.32 -4.45
C VAL A 41 -14.52 5.48 -3.58
N ASP A 42 -15.07 4.40 -3.01
CA ASP A 42 -16.31 4.50 -2.21
C ASP A 42 -16.08 5.12 -0.82
N GLN A 43 -14.86 5.02 -0.30
CA GLN A 43 -14.48 5.49 1.04
C GLN A 43 -13.68 6.80 0.98
N LEU A 44 -13.38 7.26 -0.25
CA LEU A 44 -12.66 8.49 -0.57
C LEU A 44 -11.35 8.67 0.24
N ARG A 45 -10.57 7.60 0.35
CA ARG A 45 -9.32 7.59 1.14
C ARG A 45 -8.19 6.87 0.45
N TYR A 46 -6.96 7.31 0.75
CA TYR A 46 -5.75 6.62 0.34
C TYR A 46 -5.52 5.37 1.18
N VAL A 47 -5.03 4.31 0.54
CA VAL A 47 -4.64 3.06 1.17
C VAL A 47 -3.18 2.79 0.82
N VAL A 48 -2.34 2.78 1.85
CA VAL A 48 -0.91 2.51 1.77
C VAL A 48 -0.69 1.02 1.97
N VAL A 49 0.03 0.38 1.05
CA VAL A 49 0.37 -1.04 1.13
C VAL A 49 1.89 -1.18 1.13
N GLU A 50 2.40 -1.72 2.23
CA GLU A 50 3.81 -2.01 2.46
C GLU A 50 4.09 -3.49 2.11
N LEU A 51 5.10 -3.77 1.28
CA LEU A 51 5.43 -5.11 0.85
C LEU A 51 6.58 -5.67 1.70
N LYS A 52 6.28 -6.65 2.55
CA LYS A 52 7.32 -7.43 3.25
C LYS A 52 7.58 -8.74 2.52
N VAL A 53 8.81 -8.94 2.03
CA VAL A 53 9.23 -10.22 1.43
C VAL A 53 9.74 -11.14 2.55
N GLY A 54 8.84 -11.90 3.17
CA GLY A 54 9.19 -12.85 4.24
C GLY A 54 7.97 -13.52 4.88
N LYS A 55 8.20 -14.57 5.71
CA LYS A 55 7.12 -15.15 6.52
C LYS A 55 6.63 -14.11 7.53
N PHE A 56 5.32 -13.90 7.57
CA PHE A 56 4.67 -13.05 8.55
C PHE A 56 5.07 -13.48 9.97
N LYS A 57 5.77 -12.61 10.71
CA LYS A 57 6.03 -12.76 12.15
C LYS A 57 5.08 -11.83 12.89
N SER A 58 4.48 -12.31 13.98
CA SER A 58 3.50 -11.53 14.78
C SER A 58 4.07 -10.22 15.34
N GLU A 59 5.39 -10.10 15.42
CA GLU A 59 6.13 -8.91 15.82
C GLU A 59 5.93 -7.71 14.86
N TYR A 60 5.49 -7.93 13.61
CA TYR A 60 5.31 -6.86 12.62
C TYR A 60 4.00 -6.08 12.75
N SER A 61 3.04 -6.54 13.55
CA SER A 61 1.82 -5.75 13.85
C SER A 61 2.11 -4.54 14.74
N GLY A 62 3.28 -4.48 15.39
CA GLY A 62 3.66 -3.43 16.34
C GLY A 62 4.17 -2.12 15.73
N GLN A 63 4.50 -2.06 14.44
CA GLN A 63 4.95 -0.81 13.79
C GLN A 63 3.80 0.09 13.28
N LEU A 64 2.55 -0.36 13.42
CA LEU A 64 1.35 0.45 13.15
C LEU A 64 0.75 1.06 14.42
N GLY A 65 1.42 0.90 15.57
CA GLY A 65 1.08 1.60 16.81
C GLY A 65 1.65 3.01 16.79
N PHE A 66 0.78 3.99 16.54
CA PHE A 66 0.97 5.37 17.01
C PHE A 66 0.94 5.42 18.54
#